data_AF-A0A8K0WN83-F1
#
_entry.id   AF-A0A8K0WN83-F1
#
_cell.length_a   1.000
_cell.length_b   1.000
_cell.length_c   1.000
_cell.angle_alpha   90.00
_cell.angle_beta   90.00
_cell.angle_gamma   90.00
#
_symmetry.space_group_name_H-M   'P 1'
#
loop_
_entity.id
_entity.type
_entity.pdbx_description
1 polymer ?
#
loop_
_entity_poly.entity_id
_entity_poly.type
_entity_poly.pdbx_seq_one_letter_code
_entity_poly.pdbx_strand_id
1 'polypeptide(L)'
;MCGTPQLCGNGGCAGSFDNGGSSATCKGNWAGCGCLPTPAMCGTPQLCGNGGCAGSFDNGGSRATCKGNWAGCGCLPTPAMCGTAQLCSNGGCAGSFNSDGSSATCTGNWAGCRCLLTPAMCGTAQSCDSGGCAGSFDSDGVARCKARWAGCVCVPQTNQCGSPQPCENGGCEGRFQGLTAYPVCTARFSGCRCQATDTTCGTRRSCDDNGCRGSWDGQSSYGVCTGNFVGCKCNPTSNSCGAMRSCDAGGCDGKFNSDGINAFCTRNYPGCPCNPTTNSCPRVLDLDCSSSTCDGETSPRGVCHNRFRNCPCAWRHLFCRLYDDINQQGASSAPIGLEYSCINIPASLNDRVSSIYMNENVACMFYRDVGCFYPIQRFDAASGRAQNFIEMNNDQASSYSCWFN
;
A
#
# COMPACT_ATOMS: atom_id res chain seq x y z
N MET A 1 -46.08 -39.03 -70.12
CA MET A 1 -45.15 -37.89 -70.31
C MET A 1 -44.72 -37.41 -68.94
N CYS A 2 -43.47 -37.05 -68.73
CA CYS A 2 -43.03 -36.44 -67.47
C CYS A 2 -43.46 -34.96 -67.44
N GLY A 3 -44.02 -34.50 -66.32
CA GLY A 3 -44.29 -33.07 -66.09
C GLY A 3 -43.05 -32.34 -65.58
N THR A 4 -43.26 -31.17 -64.96
CA THR A 4 -42.19 -30.47 -64.23
C THR A 4 -41.68 -31.33 -63.05
N PRO A 5 -40.36 -31.50 -62.87
CA PRO A 5 -39.79 -32.33 -61.81
C PRO A 5 -40.33 -31.98 -60.41
N GLN A 6 -40.96 -32.96 -59.77
CA GLN A 6 -41.47 -32.86 -58.39
C GLN A 6 -40.43 -33.36 -57.38
N LEU A 7 -40.66 -33.13 -56.10
CA LEU A 7 -39.84 -33.73 -55.04
C LEU A 7 -39.91 -35.26 -55.09
N CYS A 8 -38.74 -35.91 -55.02
CA CYS A 8 -38.53 -37.35 -55.18
C CYS A 8 -39.14 -38.29 -54.11
N GLY A 9 -40.15 -37.83 -53.38
CA GLY A 9 -40.94 -38.62 -52.42
C GLY A 9 -42.43 -38.26 -52.43
N ASN A 10 -42.89 -37.47 -53.42
CA ASN A 10 -44.25 -36.97 -53.52
C ASN A 10 -44.98 -37.58 -54.73
N GLY A 11 -46.32 -37.59 -54.73
CA GLY A 11 -47.13 -37.99 -55.88
C GLY A 11 -46.92 -39.43 -56.41
N GLY A 12 -46.44 -40.35 -55.56
CA GLY A 12 -46.12 -41.73 -55.96
C GLY A 12 -44.76 -41.92 -56.65
N CYS A 13 -43.89 -40.91 -56.62
CA CYS A 13 -42.48 -41.02 -57.01
C CYS A 13 -41.67 -41.60 -55.85
N ALA A 14 -41.12 -42.82 -56.00
CA ALA A 14 -40.10 -43.36 -55.10
C ALA A 14 -38.72 -43.07 -55.70
N GLY A 15 -38.12 -41.93 -55.36
CA GLY A 15 -36.88 -41.50 -56.01
C GLY A 15 -35.64 -42.27 -55.60
N SER A 16 -34.72 -42.44 -56.54
CA SER A 16 -33.36 -42.92 -56.31
C SER A 16 -32.38 -42.27 -57.28
N PHE A 17 -31.12 -42.17 -56.89
CA PHE A 17 -30.06 -41.90 -57.85
C PHE A 17 -29.79 -43.12 -58.74
N ASP A 18 -29.32 -42.84 -59.94
CA ASP A 18 -28.78 -43.81 -60.89
C ASP A 18 -27.37 -44.30 -60.47
N ASN A 19 -26.87 -45.33 -61.17
CA ASN A 19 -25.58 -45.98 -60.88
C ASN A 19 -24.41 -45.08 -61.32
N GLY A 20 -24.18 -44.01 -60.56
CA GLY A 20 -23.25 -42.92 -60.84
C GLY A 20 -23.57 -41.63 -60.08
N GLY A 21 -24.82 -41.47 -59.58
CA GLY A 21 -25.26 -40.28 -58.86
C GLY A 21 -25.66 -39.10 -59.75
N SER A 22 -25.62 -39.27 -61.07
CA SER A 22 -25.73 -38.20 -62.06
C SER A 22 -27.15 -37.66 -62.24
N SER A 23 -28.19 -38.41 -61.87
CA SER A 23 -29.57 -37.89 -61.83
C SER A 23 -30.47 -38.62 -60.84
N ALA A 24 -31.22 -37.82 -60.07
CA ALA A 24 -32.31 -38.33 -59.24
C ALA A 24 -33.52 -38.64 -60.12
N THR A 25 -33.92 -39.90 -60.17
CA THR A 25 -35.05 -40.38 -60.99
C THR A 25 -36.08 -41.11 -60.14
N CYS A 26 -37.34 -40.97 -60.49
CA CYS A 26 -38.43 -41.72 -59.87
C CYS A 26 -38.38 -43.20 -60.26
N LYS A 27 -38.74 -44.08 -59.32
CA LYS A 27 -39.22 -45.45 -59.54
C LYS A 27 -40.73 -45.52 -59.27
N GLY A 28 -41.38 -46.59 -59.74
CA GLY A 28 -42.83 -46.78 -59.66
C GLY A 28 -43.57 -46.06 -60.80
N ASN A 29 -44.69 -45.42 -60.50
CA ASN A 29 -45.62 -44.85 -61.50
C ASN A 29 -45.01 -43.76 -62.41
N TRP A 30 -43.86 -43.20 -62.02
CA TRP A 30 -43.13 -42.17 -62.76
C TRP A 30 -41.73 -42.65 -63.21
N ALA A 31 -41.55 -43.97 -63.38
CA ALA A 31 -40.27 -44.59 -63.70
C ALA A 31 -39.47 -43.84 -64.79
N GLY A 32 -38.26 -43.39 -64.45
CA GLY A 32 -37.35 -42.68 -65.36
C GLY A 32 -37.60 -41.17 -65.50
N CYS A 33 -38.67 -40.61 -64.92
CA CYS A 33 -38.82 -39.15 -64.81
C CYS A 33 -37.81 -38.59 -63.80
N GLY A 34 -37.14 -37.49 -64.15
CA GLY A 34 -36.28 -36.74 -63.23
C GLY A 34 -37.08 -36.07 -62.12
N CYS A 35 -36.53 -36.03 -60.92
CA CYS A 35 -37.16 -35.46 -59.73
C CYS A 35 -36.14 -34.67 -58.88
N LEU A 36 -36.63 -33.78 -58.01
CA LEU A 36 -35.79 -33.01 -57.08
C LEU A 36 -35.49 -33.86 -55.83
N PRO A 37 -34.21 -34.20 -55.55
CA PRO A 37 -33.88 -35.13 -54.47
C PRO A 37 -34.27 -34.60 -53.10
N THR A 38 -34.82 -35.48 -52.27
CA THR A 38 -35.19 -35.15 -50.88
C THR A 38 -33.99 -35.39 -49.95
N PRO A 39 -33.93 -34.77 -48.75
CA PRO A 39 -32.83 -34.99 -47.81
C PRO A 39 -32.59 -36.46 -47.46
N ALA A 40 -33.65 -37.29 -47.46
CA ALA A 40 -33.58 -38.73 -47.20
C ALA A 40 -32.82 -39.52 -48.29
N MET A 41 -32.74 -39.01 -49.53
CA MET A 41 -31.99 -39.64 -50.63
C MET A 41 -30.52 -39.25 -50.67
N CYS A 42 -30.15 -38.12 -50.06
CA CYS A 42 -28.81 -37.55 -50.17
C CYS A 42 -27.76 -38.25 -49.30
N GLY A 43 -28.18 -39.10 -48.36
CA GLY A 43 -27.28 -39.73 -47.40
C GLY A 43 -26.53 -38.73 -46.52
N THR A 44 -25.36 -39.13 -46.02
CA THR A 44 -24.45 -38.26 -45.27
C THR A 44 -23.67 -37.34 -46.22
N PRO A 45 -23.75 -35.99 -46.08
CA PRO A 45 -23.06 -35.03 -46.94
C PRO A 45 -21.57 -35.32 -47.14
N GLN A 46 -21.14 -35.33 -48.40
CA GLN A 46 -19.74 -35.49 -48.80
C GLN A 46 -19.07 -34.13 -49.05
N LEU A 47 -17.74 -34.09 -49.15
CA LEU A 47 -17.01 -32.88 -49.58
C LEU A 47 -17.45 -32.46 -50.99
N CYS A 48 -17.79 -31.19 -51.16
CA CYS A 48 -18.35 -30.65 -52.41
C CYS A 48 -17.45 -30.78 -53.66
N GLY A 49 -16.14 -30.98 -53.47
CA GLY A 49 -15.18 -31.24 -54.54
C GLY A 49 -14.99 -32.71 -54.89
N ASN A 50 -15.62 -33.64 -54.17
CA ASN A 50 -15.42 -35.09 -54.34
C ASN A 50 -16.51 -35.71 -55.24
N GLY A 51 -16.21 -36.87 -55.84
CA GLY A 51 -17.20 -37.73 -56.54
C GLY A 51 -17.95 -37.09 -57.71
N GLY A 52 -17.49 -35.97 -58.26
CA GLY A 52 -18.19 -35.23 -59.32
C GLY A 52 -19.34 -34.33 -58.82
N CYS A 53 -19.43 -34.05 -57.51
CA CYS A 53 -20.46 -33.18 -56.93
C CYS A 53 -20.44 -31.74 -57.49
N ALA A 54 -19.26 -31.21 -57.81
CA ALA A 54 -19.06 -29.85 -58.35
C ALA A 54 -19.87 -28.79 -57.57
N GLY A 55 -19.79 -28.83 -56.24
CA GLY A 55 -20.68 -28.05 -55.39
C GLY A 55 -20.42 -26.54 -55.45
N SER A 56 -21.49 -25.76 -55.34
CA SER A 56 -21.46 -24.31 -55.18
C SER A 56 -22.29 -23.90 -53.97
N PHE A 57 -22.12 -22.66 -53.50
CA PHE A 57 -23.16 -22.04 -52.70
C PHE A 57 -24.33 -21.62 -53.60
N ASP A 58 -25.54 -21.72 -53.06
CA ASP A 58 -26.74 -21.15 -53.69
C ASP A 58 -26.80 -19.62 -53.50
N ASN A 59 -27.61 -18.93 -54.32
CA ASN A 59 -27.61 -17.48 -54.39
C ASN A 59 -28.15 -16.85 -53.09
N GLY A 60 -27.25 -16.40 -52.22
CA GLY A 60 -27.52 -16.02 -50.83
C GLY A 60 -26.59 -16.68 -49.79
N GLY A 61 -25.78 -17.67 -50.18
CA GLY A 61 -24.75 -18.29 -49.33
C GLY A 61 -25.24 -19.34 -48.32
N SER A 62 -26.55 -19.52 -48.16
CA SER A 62 -27.15 -20.27 -47.05
C SER A 62 -26.91 -21.78 -47.02
N ARG A 63 -26.49 -22.38 -48.13
CA ARG A 63 -26.13 -23.80 -48.20
C ARG A 63 -25.19 -24.05 -49.36
N ALA A 64 -24.24 -24.97 -49.18
CA ALA A 64 -23.49 -25.55 -50.28
C ALA A 64 -24.25 -26.77 -50.82
N THR A 65 -24.51 -26.79 -52.13
CA THR A 65 -25.21 -27.89 -52.81
C THR A 65 -24.43 -28.37 -54.02
N CYS A 66 -24.47 -29.68 -54.29
CA CYS A 66 -23.90 -30.25 -55.52
C CYS A 66 -24.63 -29.70 -56.75
N LYS A 67 -23.89 -29.52 -57.85
CA LYS A 67 -24.42 -29.12 -59.18
C LYS A 67 -24.16 -30.19 -60.26
N GLY A 68 -23.19 -31.08 -60.04
CA GLY A 68 -22.97 -32.30 -60.83
C GLY A 68 -23.69 -33.50 -60.21
N ASN A 69 -22.94 -34.56 -59.90
CA ASN A 69 -23.49 -35.73 -59.21
C ASN A 69 -24.15 -35.33 -57.88
N TRP A 70 -25.30 -35.93 -57.57
CA TRP A 70 -26.17 -35.59 -56.45
C TRP A 70 -26.71 -34.15 -56.47
N ALA A 71 -26.92 -33.58 -57.66
CA ALA A 71 -27.44 -32.21 -57.85
C ALA A 71 -28.58 -31.84 -56.89
N GLY A 72 -28.42 -30.75 -56.12
CA GLY A 72 -29.38 -30.28 -55.11
C GLY A 72 -29.22 -30.90 -53.71
N CYS A 73 -28.44 -31.99 -53.56
CA CYS A 73 -28.04 -32.47 -52.23
C CYS A 73 -27.03 -31.53 -51.57
N GLY A 74 -27.11 -31.41 -50.25
CA GLY A 74 -26.17 -30.62 -49.46
C GLY A 74 -24.80 -31.30 -49.36
N CYS A 75 -23.73 -30.52 -49.48
CA CYS A 75 -22.34 -30.99 -49.39
C CYS A 75 -21.52 -30.14 -48.41
N LEU A 76 -20.39 -30.66 -47.93
CA LEU A 76 -19.45 -29.94 -47.07
C LEU A 76 -18.52 -29.07 -47.94
N PRO A 77 -18.52 -27.74 -47.80
CA PRO A 77 -17.75 -26.86 -48.67
C PRO A 77 -16.24 -27.08 -48.52
N THR A 78 -15.51 -26.99 -49.63
CA THR A 78 -14.04 -27.04 -49.62
C THR A 78 -13.47 -25.63 -49.44
N PRO A 79 -12.19 -25.49 -49.00
CA PRO A 79 -11.58 -24.16 -48.82
C PRO A 79 -11.63 -23.27 -50.07
N ALA A 80 -11.57 -23.87 -51.27
CA ALA A 80 -11.69 -23.15 -52.55
C ALA A 80 -13.08 -22.52 -52.79
N MET A 81 -14.14 -23.04 -52.16
CA MET A 81 -15.50 -22.49 -52.27
C MET A 81 -15.76 -21.33 -51.29
N CYS A 82 -14.95 -21.22 -50.24
CA CYS A 82 -15.17 -20.27 -49.14
C CYS A 82 -14.69 -18.84 -49.44
N GLY A 83 -13.90 -18.64 -50.50
CA GLY A 83 -13.31 -17.35 -50.83
C GLY A 83 -12.40 -16.80 -49.73
N THR A 84 -12.27 -15.47 -49.67
CA THR A 84 -11.58 -14.77 -48.56
C THR A 84 -12.46 -14.75 -47.31
N ALA A 85 -11.93 -15.28 -46.21
CA ALA A 85 -12.64 -15.36 -44.92
C ALA A 85 -13.19 -14.00 -44.48
N GLN A 86 -14.50 -13.95 -44.20
CA GLN A 86 -15.21 -12.76 -43.74
C GLN A 86 -15.36 -12.75 -42.21
N LEU A 87 -15.69 -11.61 -41.60
CA LEU A 87 -16.01 -11.53 -40.17
C LEU A 87 -17.16 -12.48 -39.82
N CYS A 88 -17.01 -13.25 -38.74
CA CYS A 88 -17.94 -14.30 -38.32
C CYS A 88 -19.38 -13.82 -38.00
N SER A 89 -19.57 -12.52 -37.75
CA SER A 89 -20.91 -11.91 -37.56
C SER A 89 -21.52 -11.33 -38.85
N ASN A 90 -20.77 -11.27 -39.95
CA ASN A 90 -21.21 -10.64 -41.19
C ASN A 90 -22.02 -11.61 -42.06
N GLY A 91 -22.91 -11.06 -42.90
CA GLY A 91 -23.59 -11.78 -43.98
C GLY A 91 -24.42 -13.01 -43.55
N GLY A 92 -24.79 -13.15 -42.27
CA GLY A 92 -25.49 -14.33 -41.76
C GLY A 92 -24.60 -15.54 -41.44
N CYS A 93 -23.27 -15.39 -41.38
CA CYS A 93 -22.32 -16.46 -41.09
C CYS A 93 -22.59 -17.18 -39.74
N ALA A 94 -22.99 -16.43 -38.70
CA ALA A 94 -23.23 -16.95 -37.35
C ALA A 94 -22.07 -17.85 -36.86
N GLY A 95 -20.84 -17.33 -36.93
CA GLY A 95 -19.65 -18.12 -36.66
C GLY A 95 -19.57 -18.62 -35.21
N SER A 96 -19.09 -19.86 -35.08
CA SER A 96 -18.80 -20.51 -33.79
C SER A 96 -17.38 -21.06 -33.80
N PHE A 97 -16.85 -21.39 -32.63
CA PHE A 97 -15.62 -22.17 -32.52
C PHE A 97 -15.92 -23.66 -32.67
N ASN A 98 -15.02 -24.39 -33.34
CA ASN A 98 -14.95 -25.83 -33.26
C ASN A 98 -14.71 -26.29 -31.81
N SER A 99 -15.07 -27.52 -31.48
CA SER A 99 -14.99 -28.10 -30.12
C SER A 99 -13.58 -28.10 -29.50
N ASP A 100 -12.55 -27.90 -30.30
CA ASP A 100 -11.14 -27.79 -29.91
C ASP A 100 -10.63 -26.34 -29.81
N GLY A 101 -11.45 -25.33 -30.10
CA GLY A 101 -11.07 -23.92 -30.11
C GLY A 101 -10.02 -23.50 -31.15
N SER A 102 -9.60 -24.37 -32.09
CA SER A 102 -8.50 -24.09 -33.05
C SER A 102 -8.90 -23.19 -34.21
N SER A 103 -10.20 -23.07 -34.46
CA SER A 103 -10.74 -22.42 -35.64
C SER A 103 -12.19 -21.99 -35.41
N ALA A 104 -12.51 -20.81 -35.95
CA ALA A 104 -13.87 -20.33 -36.08
C ALA A 104 -14.41 -20.64 -37.48
N THR A 105 -15.63 -21.16 -37.54
CA THR A 105 -16.35 -21.49 -38.77
C THR A 105 -17.78 -20.98 -38.72
N CYS A 106 -18.31 -20.57 -39.88
CA CYS A 106 -19.73 -20.23 -40.00
C CYS A 106 -20.63 -21.44 -39.67
N THR A 107 -21.80 -21.18 -39.09
CA THR A 107 -22.85 -22.19 -38.86
C THR A 107 -24.15 -21.88 -39.62
N GLY A 108 -24.33 -20.62 -40.04
CA GLY A 108 -25.42 -20.17 -40.91
C GLY A 108 -24.98 -20.14 -42.37
N ASN A 109 -25.00 -18.95 -42.99
CA ASN A 109 -24.50 -18.77 -44.35
C ASN A 109 -23.01 -19.16 -44.42
N TRP A 110 -22.63 -19.86 -45.49
CA TRP A 110 -21.31 -20.48 -45.67
C TRP A 110 -20.91 -21.50 -44.58
N ALA A 111 -21.88 -22.21 -44.00
CA ALA A 111 -21.65 -23.24 -42.96
C ALA A 111 -20.44 -24.15 -43.24
N GLY A 112 -19.50 -24.22 -42.30
CA GLY A 112 -18.24 -24.96 -42.41
C GLY A 112 -17.06 -24.17 -43.00
N CYS A 113 -17.29 -23.02 -43.64
CA CYS A 113 -16.22 -22.11 -44.06
C CYS A 113 -15.58 -21.39 -42.86
N ARG A 114 -14.27 -21.19 -42.91
CA ARG A 114 -13.49 -20.48 -41.89
C ARG A 114 -13.81 -18.98 -41.92
N CYS A 115 -14.01 -18.37 -40.77
CA CYS A 115 -14.33 -16.94 -40.63
C CYS A 115 -13.36 -16.20 -39.71
N LEU A 116 -13.24 -14.88 -39.89
CA LEU A 116 -12.43 -13.99 -39.07
C LEU A 116 -13.17 -13.61 -37.78
N LEU A 117 -12.47 -13.69 -36.65
CA LEU A 117 -13.09 -13.57 -35.34
C LEU A 117 -13.75 -12.21 -35.08
N THR A 118 -14.79 -12.20 -34.25
CA THR A 118 -15.36 -10.97 -33.68
C THR A 118 -15.43 -11.08 -32.15
N PRO A 119 -15.35 -9.96 -31.39
CA PRO A 119 -15.29 -10.01 -29.92
C PRO A 119 -16.48 -10.72 -29.26
N ALA A 120 -17.66 -10.69 -29.88
CA ALA A 120 -18.86 -11.37 -29.41
C ALA A 120 -18.72 -12.91 -29.33
N MET A 121 -17.76 -13.51 -30.04
CA MET A 121 -17.50 -14.95 -30.01
C MET A 121 -16.68 -15.41 -28.79
N CYS A 122 -16.05 -14.49 -28.08
CA CYS A 122 -15.01 -14.81 -27.09
C CYS A 122 -15.55 -15.15 -25.69
N GLY A 123 -16.85 -14.99 -25.46
CA GLY A 123 -17.46 -15.18 -24.14
C GLY A 123 -16.85 -14.27 -23.07
N THR A 124 -16.83 -14.74 -21.83
CA THR A 124 -16.10 -14.09 -20.72
C THR A 124 -14.62 -14.46 -20.78
N ALA A 125 -13.73 -13.46 -20.75
CA ALA A 125 -12.28 -13.66 -20.80
C ALA A 125 -11.78 -14.65 -19.72
N GLN A 126 -11.04 -15.67 -20.15
CA GLN A 126 -10.44 -16.70 -19.29
C GLN A 126 -8.95 -16.43 -19.05
N SER A 127 -8.31 -17.14 -18.12
CA SER A 127 -6.86 -17.04 -17.89
C SER A 127 -6.05 -17.37 -19.16
N CYS A 128 -5.01 -16.58 -19.43
CA CYS A 128 -4.18 -16.70 -20.64
C CYS A 128 -3.43 -18.05 -20.77
N ASP A 129 -3.20 -18.77 -19.67
CA ASP A 129 -2.62 -20.13 -19.68
C ASP A 129 -3.68 -21.24 -19.80
N SER A 130 -4.96 -20.92 -19.60
CA SER A 130 -6.02 -21.94 -19.53
C SER A 130 -6.45 -22.45 -20.91
N GLY A 131 -6.87 -23.72 -20.96
CA GLY A 131 -7.49 -24.36 -22.13
C GLY A 131 -6.60 -24.53 -23.38
N GLY A 132 -5.36 -24.01 -23.37
CA GLY A 132 -4.49 -23.89 -24.55
C GLY A 132 -4.60 -22.54 -25.27
N CYS A 133 -5.01 -21.48 -24.58
CA CYS A 133 -5.04 -20.10 -25.09
C CYS A 133 -3.65 -19.59 -25.54
N ALA A 134 -2.59 -19.92 -24.78
CA ALA A 134 -1.22 -19.45 -24.97
C ALA A 134 -1.17 -17.91 -25.13
N GLY A 135 -1.79 -17.22 -24.18
CA GLY A 135 -2.03 -15.78 -24.26
C GLY A 135 -0.77 -14.93 -24.03
N SER A 136 -0.77 -13.74 -24.62
CA SER A 136 0.30 -12.74 -24.47
C SER A 136 -0.19 -11.37 -24.92
N PHE A 137 0.53 -10.31 -24.58
CA PHE A 137 0.19 -8.95 -24.99
C PHE A 137 0.41 -8.71 -26.49
N ASP A 138 -0.50 -7.94 -27.08
CA ASP A 138 -0.37 -7.33 -28.42
C ASP A 138 0.33 -5.96 -28.38
N SER A 139 0.44 -5.29 -29.53
CA SER A 139 1.04 -3.94 -29.66
C SER A 139 0.32 -2.87 -28.84
N ASP A 140 -0.94 -3.10 -28.48
CA ASP A 140 -1.79 -2.17 -27.76
C ASP A 140 -1.78 -2.46 -26.25
N GLY A 141 -1.08 -3.51 -25.82
CA GLY A 141 -1.00 -3.94 -24.43
C GLY A 141 -2.22 -4.72 -23.95
N VAL A 142 -3.03 -5.27 -24.86
CA VAL A 142 -4.15 -6.16 -24.52
C VAL A 142 -3.68 -7.60 -24.55
N ALA A 143 -3.93 -8.35 -23.48
CA ALA A 143 -3.60 -9.78 -23.45
C ALA A 143 -4.59 -10.56 -24.32
N ARG A 144 -4.10 -11.29 -25.32
CA ARG A 144 -4.90 -12.11 -26.22
C ARG A 144 -4.32 -13.51 -26.39
N CYS A 145 -5.20 -14.49 -26.57
CA CYS A 145 -4.81 -15.84 -26.97
C CYS A 145 -4.10 -15.82 -28.33
N LYS A 146 -3.05 -16.65 -28.49
CA LYS A 146 -2.34 -16.87 -29.76
C LYS A 146 -2.54 -18.28 -30.35
N ALA A 147 -3.01 -19.24 -29.55
CA ALA A 147 -3.29 -20.61 -29.99
C ALA A 147 -4.81 -20.87 -30.07
N ARG A 148 -5.41 -21.56 -29.11
CA ARG A 148 -6.87 -21.74 -29.06
C ARG A 148 -7.54 -20.40 -28.78
N TRP A 149 -8.67 -20.15 -29.43
CA TRP A 149 -9.40 -18.87 -29.37
C TRP A 149 -8.55 -17.65 -29.77
N ALA A 150 -7.61 -17.83 -30.72
CA ALA A 150 -6.69 -16.77 -31.17
C ALA A 150 -7.39 -15.43 -31.46
N GLY A 151 -6.89 -14.35 -30.84
CA GLY A 151 -7.47 -13.00 -30.92
C GLY A 151 -8.46 -12.64 -29.81
N CYS A 152 -9.01 -13.63 -29.09
CA CYS A 152 -9.82 -13.37 -27.90
C CYS A 152 -8.99 -12.81 -26.75
N VAL A 153 -9.58 -11.89 -25.99
CA VAL A 153 -8.97 -11.29 -24.79
C VAL A 153 -8.91 -12.33 -23.67
N CYS A 154 -7.79 -12.39 -22.97
CA CYS A 154 -7.57 -13.29 -21.83
C CYS A 154 -7.05 -12.51 -20.61
N VAL A 155 -7.20 -13.08 -19.42
CA VAL A 155 -6.71 -12.50 -18.16
C VAL A 155 -5.26 -12.93 -17.94
N PRO A 156 -4.27 -12.02 -17.98
CA PRO A 156 -2.86 -12.37 -17.82
C PRO A 156 -2.58 -12.86 -16.40
N GLN A 157 -1.64 -13.80 -16.31
CA GLN A 157 -1.07 -14.34 -15.10
C GLN A 157 0.34 -13.77 -14.89
N THR A 158 0.94 -14.02 -13.72
CA THR A 158 2.23 -13.41 -13.32
C THR A 158 3.42 -13.77 -14.22
N ASN A 159 3.31 -14.79 -15.05
CA ASN A 159 4.28 -15.27 -16.04
C ASN A 159 4.18 -14.60 -17.42
N GLN A 160 3.06 -13.96 -17.77
CA GLN A 160 3.00 -13.06 -18.95
C GLN A 160 3.29 -11.59 -18.59
N CYS A 161 3.12 -11.23 -17.32
CA CYS A 161 3.55 -9.93 -16.82
C CYS A 161 5.08 -9.83 -16.75
N GLY A 162 5.65 -8.73 -17.25
CA GLY A 162 7.06 -8.41 -17.02
C GLY A 162 7.31 -7.91 -15.59
N SER A 163 8.59 -7.62 -15.27
CA SER A 163 8.98 -7.00 -14.01
C SER A 163 8.18 -5.71 -13.75
N PRO A 164 7.46 -5.59 -12.62
CA PRO A 164 6.58 -4.44 -12.35
C PRO A 164 7.28 -3.10 -12.55
N GLN A 165 6.63 -2.23 -13.33
CA GLN A 165 7.06 -0.84 -13.61
C GLN A 165 6.16 0.15 -12.86
N PRO A 166 6.54 1.43 -12.71
CA PRO A 166 5.67 2.47 -12.17
C PRO A 166 4.28 2.48 -12.83
N CYS A 167 3.21 2.59 -12.03
CA CYS A 167 1.82 2.43 -12.48
C CYS A 167 1.35 3.44 -13.55
N GLU A 168 2.04 4.57 -13.69
CA GLU A 168 1.76 5.60 -14.70
C GLU A 168 2.52 5.34 -16.02
N ASN A 169 3.49 4.43 -16.03
CA ASN A 169 4.32 4.13 -17.21
C ASN A 169 3.56 3.26 -18.23
N GLY A 170 3.91 3.39 -19.52
CA GLY A 170 3.43 2.52 -20.60
C GLY A 170 1.91 2.50 -20.83
N GLY A 171 1.15 3.46 -20.26
CA GLY A 171 -0.32 3.46 -20.29
C GLY A 171 -0.99 2.42 -19.39
N CYS A 172 -0.31 1.98 -18.32
CA CYS A 172 -0.83 1.02 -17.33
C CYS A 172 -2.07 1.56 -16.57
N GLU A 173 -2.08 2.85 -16.24
CA GLU A 173 -3.09 3.52 -15.40
C GLU A 173 -3.36 2.77 -14.08
N GLY A 174 -2.30 2.29 -13.43
CA GLY A 174 -2.44 1.36 -12.31
C GLY A 174 -3.15 1.94 -11.10
N ARG A 175 -3.97 1.10 -10.44
CA ARG A 175 -4.79 1.47 -9.27
C ARG A 175 -4.89 0.31 -8.29
N PHE A 176 -5.13 0.62 -7.02
CA PHE A 176 -5.51 -0.36 -6.00
C PHE A 176 -6.99 -0.73 -6.14
N GLN A 177 -7.29 -2.01 -6.37
CA GLN A 177 -8.67 -2.52 -6.49
C GLN A 177 -9.21 -2.91 -5.11
N GLY A 178 -9.37 -1.90 -4.25
CA GLY A 178 -9.77 -2.07 -2.85
C GLY A 178 -8.58 -2.32 -1.91
N LEU A 179 -8.79 -3.17 -0.90
CA LEU A 179 -7.80 -3.49 0.14
C LEU A 179 -6.80 -4.54 -0.36
N THR A 180 -5.88 -4.14 -1.25
CA THR A 180 -4.88 -5.03 -1.86
C THR A 180 -3.44 -4.64 -1.53
N ALA A 181 -2.54 -5.63 -1.48
CA ALA A 181 -1.11 -5.41 -1.30
C ALA A 181 -0.47 -4.61 -2.44
N TYR A 182 -0.82 -4.91 -3.68
CA TYR A 182 -0.25 -4.26 -4.86
C TYR A 182 -1.34 -3.63 -5.74
N PRO A 183 -1.03 -2.53 -6.45
CA PRO A 183 -1.89 -2.00 -7.49
C PRO A 183 -1.75 -2.84 -8.76
N VAL A 184 -2.78 -2.80 -9.60
CA VAL A 184 -2.78 -3.44 -10.92
C VAL A 184 -3.11 -2.43 -12.01
N CYS A 185 -2.53 -2.62 -13.19
CA CYS A 185 -2.92 -1.86 -14.37
C CYS A 185 -4.41 -2.04 -14.66
N THR A 186 -5.10 -0.97 -15.05
CA THR A 186 -6.50 -1.03 -15.49
C THR A 186 -6.66 -0.83 -16.99
N ALA A 187 -5.71 -0.14 -17.64
CA ALA A 187 -5.70 0.13 -19.08
C ALA A 187 -4.78 -0.85 -19.84
N ARG A 188 -3.62 -0.41 -20.34
CA ARG A 188 -2.65 -1.32 -20.99
C ARG A 188 -2.06 -2.28 -19.95
N PHE A 189 -1.82 -3.52 -20.33
CA PHE A 189 -1.36 -4.59 -19.43
C PHE A 189 -2.33 -4.91 -18.28
N SER A 190 -3.64 -4.68 -18.49
CA SER A 190 -4.69 -4.82 -17.47
C SER A 190 -4.59 -6.13 -16.67
N GLY A 191 -4.63 -6.03 -15.34
CA GLY A 191 -4.47 -7.16 -14.42
C GLY A 191 -3.02 -7.45 -13.98
N CYS A 192 -2.00 -6.98 -14.71
CA CYS A 192 -0.61 -7.06 -14.23
C CYS A 192 -0.35 -6.10 -13.07
N ARG A 193 0.51 -6.51 -12.13
CA ARG A 193 0.95 -5.66 -11.01
C ARG A 193 1.92 -4.57 -11.47
N CYS A 194 1.79 -3.39 -10.89
CA CYS A 194 2.71 -2.27 -11.09
C CYS A 194 3.32 -1.80 -9.76
N GLN A 195 4.36 -0.97 -9.83
CA GLN A 195 4.96 -0.31 -8.68
C GLN A 195 4.16 0.96 -8.36
N ALA A 196 3.64 1.04 -7.13
CA ALA A 196 2.91 2.21 -6.67
C ALA A 196 3.81 3.44 -6.59
N THR A 197 3.31 4.59 -7.04
CA THR A 197 3.95 5.91 -6.90
C THR A 197 3.09 6.84 -6.03
N ASP A 198 3.57 8.05 -5.74
CA ASP A 198 2.78 9.05 -5.01
C ASP A 198 1.44 9.35 -5.70
N THR A 199 1.37 9.24 -7.04
CA THR A 199 0.13 9.38 -7.82
C THR A 199 -0.82 8.20 -7.59
N THR A 200 -0.30 6.97 -7.56
CA THR A 200 -1.07 5.75 -7.29
C THR A 200 -1.60 5.70 -5.86
N CYS A 201 -0.82 6.21 -4.90
CA CYS A 201 -1.10 6.18 -3.46
C CYS A 201 -1.97 7.34 -2.98
N GLY A 202 -1.87 8.52 -3.62
CA GLY A 202 -2.57 9.72 -3.21
C GLY A 202 -2.03 10.32 -1.91
N THR A 203 -2.93 10.89 -1.10
CA THR A 203 -2.54 11.53 0.18
C THR A 203 -2.19 10.49 1.25
N ARG A 204 -1.12 10.76 2.01
CA ARG A 204 -0.64 9.89 3.09
C ARG A 204 -1.72 9.71 4.17
N ARG A 205 -2.03 8.44 4.47
CA ARG A 205 -2.96 7.99 5.51
C ARG A 205 -2.19 7.45 6.72
N SER A 206 -2.86 7.06 7.81
CA SER A 206 -2.18 6.44 8.95
C SER A 206 -1.46 5.15 8.55
N CYS A 207 -0.29 4.88 9.13
CA CYS A 207 0.42 3.61 8.91
C CYS A 207 -0.35 2.38 9.44
N ASP A 208 -1.34 2.58 10.31
CA ASP A 208 -2.25 1.53 10.79
C ASP A 208 -3.56 1.42 9.98
N ASP A 209 -3.89 2.41 9.12
CA ASP A 209 -5.14 2.42 8.35
C ASP A 209 -5.22 1.22 7.40
N ASN A 210 -6.40 0.61 7.31
CA ASN A 210 -6.79 -0.31 6.24
C ASN A 210 -5.82 -1.50 6.02
N GLY A 211 -5.04 -1.89 7.03
CA GLY A 211 -4.04 -2.94 6.93
C GLY A 211 -2.74 -2.54 6.23
N CYS A 212 -2.44 -1.23 6.11
CA CYS A 212 -1.18 -0.71 5.58
C CYS A 212 0.06 -1.37 6.23
N ARG A 213 0.04 -1.58 7.56
CA ARG A 213 1.18 -2.12 8.33
C ARG A 213 2.46 -1.36 7.99
N GLY A 214 2.43 -0.04 8.19
CA GLY A 214 3.56 0.82 7.89
C GLY A 214 4.79 0.42 8.71
N SER A 215 5.91 0.24 8.01
CA SER A 215 7.23 0.00 8.60
C SER A 215 8.17 1.17 8.28
N TRP A 216 9.34 1.21 8.91
CA TRP A 216 10.22 2.38 8.90
C TRP A 216 11.72 2.03 8.75
N ASP A 217 12.46 2.97 8.16
CA ASP A 217 13.87 2.90 7.72
C ASP A 217 14.92 3.50 8.70
N GLY A 218 14.49 4.22 9.74
CA GLY A 218 15.31 5.03 10.65
C GLY A 218 15.68 6.45 10.19
N GLN A 219 15.21 6.94 9.02
CA GLN A 219 15.75 8.13 8.34
C GLN A 219 14.74 9.11 7.69
N SER A 220 13.66 8.62 7.06
CA SER A 220 12.71 9.47 6.30
C SER A 220 11.67 10.19 7.20
N SER A 221 10.67 10.88 6.62
CA SER A 221 9.61 11.59 7.38
C SER A 221 8.22 10.93 7.27
N TYR A 222 8.18 9.68 6.81
CA TYR A 222 6.97 8.90 6.55
C TYR A 222 7.28 7.42 6.70
N GLY A 223 6.31 6.62 7.15
CA GLY A 223 6.41 5.16 7.06
C GLY A 223 6.12 4.68 5.63
N VAL A 224 6.43 3.42 5.35
CA VAL A 224 6.08 2.76 4.07
C VAL A 224 5.23 1.53 4.38
N CYS A 225 4.05 1.43 3.76
CA CYS A 225 3.16 0.28 3.94
C CYS A 225 3.82 -1.03 3.48
N THR A 226 3.64 -2.10 4.26
CA THR A 226 4.15 -3.45 3.97
C THR A 226 3.06 -4.53 3.89
N GLY A 227 1.82 -4.19 4.26
CA GLY A 227 0.63 -5.05 4.16
C GLY A 227 -0.19 -4.75 2.91
N ASN A 228 -1.30 -4.05 3.07
CA ASN A 228 -2.00 -3.41 1.95
C ASN A 228 -1.24 -2.16 1.48
N PHE A 229 -1.42 -1.75 0.23
CA PHE A 229 -0.81 -0.54 -0.33
C PHE A 229 0.74 -0.54 -0.32
N VAL A 230 1.39 -1.68 -0.56
CA VAL A 230 2.85 -1.86 -0.47
C VAL A 230 3.60 -0.81 -1.28
N GLY A 231 4.56 -0.14 -0.63
CA GLY A 231 5.35 0.95 -1.22
C GLY A 231 4.73 2.34 -1.05
N CYS A 232 3.44 2.44 -0.67
CA CYS A 232 2.82 3.73 -0.37
C CYS A 232 3.34 4.34 0.93
N LYS A 233 3.49 5.67 0.92
CA LYS A 233 3.93 6.45 2.06
C LYS A 233 2.78 6.67 3.04
N CYS A 234 3.02 6.48 4.32
CA CYS A 234 2.04 6.65 5.40
C CYS A 234 2.55 7.58 6.51
N ASN A 235 1.62 8.12 7.30
CA ASN A 235 1.88 8.93 8.47
C ASN A 235 2.14 8.00 9.67
N PRO A 236 3.34 8.05 10.28
CA PRO A 236 3.70 7.14 11.37
C PRO A 236 2.76 7.21 12.58
N THR A 237 2.53 6.05 13.18
CA THR A 237 1.89 5.84 14.48
C THR A 237 2.85 5.17 15.45
N SER A 238 2.49 5.13 16.74
CA SER A 238 3.20 4.38 17.79
C SER A 238 3.49 2.92 17.44
N ASN A 239 2.63 2.28 16.64
CA ASN A 239 2.77 0.87 16.23
C ASN A 239 3.73 0.68 15.03
N SER A 240 3.88 1.72 14.20
CA SER A 240 4.83 1.75 13.07
C SER A 240 6.26 2.15 13.48
N CYS A 241 6.46 2.60 14.73
CA CYS A 241 7.78 2.90 15.26
C CYS A 241 8.59 1.60 15.35
N GLY A 242 9.75 1.57 14.69
CA GLY A 242 10.74 0.51 14.88
C GLY A 242 11.40 0.58 16.27
N ALA A 243 12.51 -0.16 16.43
CA ALA A 243 13.31 -0.11 17.66
C ALA A 243 13.69 1.33 18.04
N MET A 244 13.58 1.66 19.34
CA MET A 244 13.73 3.02 19.86
C MET A 244 15.12 3.60 19.56
N ARG A 245 15.17 4.80 18.97
CA ARG A 245 16.40 5.49 18.53
C ARG A 245 16.60 6.81 19.30
N SER A 246 17.80 7.38 19.21
CA SER A 246 18.12 8.70 19.80
C SER A 246 17.16 9.79 19.31
N CYS A 247 16.75 10.69 20.21
CA CYS A 247 15.89 11.83 19.91
C CYS A 247 16.50 12.86 18.94
N ASP A 248 17.82 12.80 18.70
CA ASP A 248 18.51 13.61 17.68
C ASP A 248 18.67 12.87 16.33
N ALA A 249 18.44 11.56 16.29
CA ALA A 249 18.63 10.76 15.08
C ALA A 249 17.56 11.06 14.02
N GLY A 250 17.96 11.03 12.74
CA GLY A 250 17.03 11.09 11.60
C GLY A 250 16.15 12.35 11.55
N GLY A 251 16.51 13.44 12.23
CA GLY A 251 15.69 14.66 12.31
C GLY A 251 14.46 14.55 13.21
N CYS A 252 14.41 13.55 14.10
CA CYS A 252 13.35 13.28 15.08
C CYS A 252 12.86 14.52 15.86
N ASP A 253 13.80 15.36 16.32
CA ASP A 253 13.50 16.55 17.15
C ASP A 253 12.74 16.15 18.43
N GLY A 254 13.27 15.16 19.14
CA GLY A 254 12.57 14.57 20.28
C GLY A 254 12.40 15.55 21.43
N LYS A 255 11.22 15.55 22.05
CA LYS A 255 10.86 16.37 23.20
C LYS A 255 9.97 15.58 24.14
N PHE A 256 10.02 15.90 25.42
CA PHE A 256 9.10 15.33 26.40
C PHE A 256 7.70 15.91 26.26
N ASN A 257 6.69 15.11 26.61
CA ASN A 257 5.33 15.60 26.79
C ASN A 257 5.16 16.31 28.14
N SER A 258 3.94 16.78 28.45
CA SER A 258 3.54 17.40 29.73
C SER A 258 3.98 16.59 30.96
N ASP A 259 3.93 15.27 30.84
CA ASP A 259 4.12 14.34 31.94
C ASP A 259 5.62 14.16 32.22
N GLY A 260 6.48 14.44 31.24
CA GLY A 260 7.93 14.36 31.35
C GLY A 260 8.48 12.92 31.39
N ILE A 261 7.65 11.89 31.27
CA ILE A 261 8.07 10.50 31.45
C ILE A 261 8.79 9.96 30.22
N ASN A 262 8.22 10.20 29.03
CA ASN A 262 8.75 9.72 27.76
C ASN A 262 9.06 10.90 26.83
N ALA A 263 10.18 10.81 26.12
CA ALA A 263 10.49 11.69 25.00
C ALA A 263 9.93 11.09 23.71
N PHE A 264 9.33 11.93 22.88
CA PHE A 264 8.77 11.56 21.59
C PHE A 264 9.32 12.48 20.50
N CYS A 265 9.57 11.94 19.32
CA CYS A 265 9.88 12.75 18.14
C CYS A 265 8.76 13.75 17.86
N THR A 266 9.13 14.99 17.48
CA THR A 266 8.16 16.06 17.18
C THR A 266 8.22 16.60 15.75
N ARG A 267 9.26 16.22 14.98
CA ARG A 267 9.42 16.62 13.57
C ARG A 267 9.28 15.41 12.64
N ASN A 268 10.31 14.56 12.54
CA ASN A 268 10.19 13.30 11.82
C ASN A 268 9.58 12.25 12.77
N TYR A 269 8.41 11.73 12.41
CA TYR A 269 7.55 10.79 13.17
C TYR A 269 6.98 11.40 14.47
N PRO A 270 6.10 12.41 14.37
CA PRO A 270 5.41 12.95 15.54
C PRO A 270 4.75 11.84 16.35
N GLY A 271 5.17 11.68 17.61
CA GLY A 271 4.62 10.69 18.54
C GLY A 271 5.32 9.33 18.62
N CYS A 272 6.39 9.07 17.85
CA CYS A 272 7.23 7.90 18.11
C CYS A 272 8.15 8.13 19.32
N PRO A 273 8.28 7.18 20.26
CA PRO A 273 9.15 7.34 21.43
C PRO A 273 10.63 7.28 21.01
N CYS A 274 11.47 8.06 21.69
CA CYS A 274 12.89 8.16 21.42
C CYS A 274 13.72 8.19 22.72
N ASN A 275 14.97 7.72 22.63
CA ASN A 275 15.95 7.80 23.71
C ASN A 275 16.47 9.24 23.81
N PRO A 276 16.22 9.96 24.92
CA PRO A 276 16.56 11.37 25.03
C PRO A 276 18.08 11.60 25.09
N THR A 277 18.48 12.72 24.50
CA THR A 277 19.81 13.31 24.53
C THR A 277 19.78 14.66 25.26
N THR A 278 20.96 15.24 25.51
CA THR A 278 21.13 16.58 26.08
C THR A 278 20.36 17.69 25.34
N ASN A 279 20.03 17.49 24.05
CA ASN A 279 19.31 18.47 23.22
C ASN A 279 17.78 18.34 23.34
N SER A 280 17.28 17.13 23.57
CA SER A 280 15.85 16.85 23.80
C SER A 280 15.37 17.16 25.23
N CYS A 281 16.31 17.33 26.16
CA CYS A 281 16.04 17.63 27.56
C CYS A 281 15.73 19.13 27.76
N PRO A 282 14.80 19.48 28.67
CA PRO A 282 14.64 20.87 29.13
C PRO A 282 15.93 21.39 29.76
N ARG A 283 16.11 22.71 29.79
CA ARG A 283 17.32 23.33 30.37
C ARG A 283 17.44 23.00 31.86
N VAL A 284 18.64 22.60 32.28
CA VAL A 284 18.96 22.03 33.60
C VAL A 284 18.51 22.90 34.79
N LEU A 285 18.37 24.22 34.63
CA LEU A 285 17.90 25.11 35.71
C LEU A 285 16.51 24.77 36.25
N ASP A 286 15.62 24.17 35.45
CA ASP A 286 14.21 23.91 35.79
C ASP A 286 13.85 22.42 35.88
N LEU A 287 14.84 21.53 35.90
CA LEU A 287 14.60 20.08 35.90
C LEU A 287 14.32 19.53 37.31
N ASP A 288 13.08 19.69 37.75
CA ASP A 288 12.57 18.99 38.93
C ASP A 288 12.27 17.52 38.59
N CYS A 289 13.19 16.61 38.91
CA CYS A 289 13.01 15.16 38.73
C CYS A 289 11.88 14.59 39.64
N SER A 290 11.35 15.39 40.58
CA SER A 290 10.19 15.18 41.45
C SER A 290 10.12 13.87 42.27
N SER A 291 11.22 13.11 42.37
CA SER A 291 11.36 11.95 43.26
C SER A 291 12.82 11.48 43.37
N SER A 292 13.56 12.09 44.30
CA SER A 292 14.71 11.56 45.08
C SER A 292 15.93 10.87 44.43
N THR A 293 16.00 10.60 43.12
CA THR A 293 17.21 10.00 42.51
C THR A 293 17.69 10.77 41.27
N CYS A 294 18.72 11.59 41.50
CA CYS A 294 19.74 11.93 40.52
C CYS A 294 20.99 11.09 40.81
N ASP A 295 21.24 10.00 40.09
CA ASP A 295 22.37 9.11 40.41
C ASP A 295 23.71 9.87 40.30
N GLY A 296 24.42 9.99 41.42
CA GLY A 296 25.65 10.77 41.51
C GLY A 296 25.86 11.49 42.84
N GLU A 297 25.90 10.75 43.96
CA GLU A 297 26.10 11.31 45.32
C GLU A 297 27.43 12.06 45.52
N THR A 298 28.37 11.96 44.56
CA THR A 298 29.70 12.58 44.64
C THR A 298 30.07 13.41 43.39
N SER A 299 29.10 13.83 42.57
CA SER A 299 29.36 14.55 41.32
C SER A 299 28.29 15.62 41.02
N PRO A 300 28.66 16.85 40.60
CA PRO A 300 27.71 17.93 40.32
C PRO A 300 26.88 17.75 39.02
N ARG A 301 26.83 16.52 38.48
CA ARG A 301 26.04 16.11 37.32
C ARG A 301 25.57 14.67 37.52
N GLY A 302 24.28 14.49 37.80
CA GLY A 302 23.61 13.20 37.82
C GLY A 302 22.67 13.03 36.62
N VAL A 303 21.81 12.02 36.68
CA VAL A 303 20.81 11.72 35.65
C VAL A 303 19.45 11.51 36.32
N CYS A 304 18.33 12.04 35.82
CA CYS A 304 17.01 11.73 36.40
C CYS A 304 16.60 10.28 36.04
N HIS A 305 15.97 9.56 36.99
CA HIS A 305 15.49 8.18 36.77
C HIS A 305 13.97 8.07 36.55
N ASN A 306 13.19 9.05 37.00
CA ASN A 306 11.73 9.04 36.90
C ASN A 306 11.24 10.04 35.84
N ARG A 307 10.92 11.27 36.24
CA ARG A 307 10.60 12.34 35.29
C ARG A 307 11.87 12.79 34.57
N PHE A 308 11.78 13.04 33.27
CA PHE A 308 12.90 13.35 32.37
C PHE A 308 14.00 12.27 32.40
N ARG A 309 13.60 10.99 32.38
CA ARG A 309 14.53 9.85 32.42
C ARG A 309 15.67 9.99 31.40
N ASN A 310 16.88 9.69 31.83
CA ASN A 310 18.13 9.81 31.06
C ASN A 310 18.57 11.26 30.73
N CYS A 311 17.85 12.30 31.19
CA CYS A 311 18.35 13.68 31.11
C CYS A 311 19.38 13.99 32.20
N PRO A 312 20.41 14.81 31.91
CA PRO A 312 21.33 15.29 32.92
C PRO A 312 20.60 16.22 33.90
N CYS A 313 20.78 15.97 35.18
CA CYS A 313 20.26 16.82 36.26
C CYS A 313 21.40 17.34 37.14
N ALA A 314 21.11 18.45 37.82
CA ALA A 314 21.90 18.95 38.94
C ALA A 314 20.95 19.10 40.13
N TRP A 315 21.42 18.76 41.32
CA TRP A 315 20.63 18.84 42.55
C TRP A 315 20.20 20.30 42.83
N ARG A 316 18.89 20.57 42.86
CA ARG A 316 18.33 21.84 43.34
C ARG A 316 18.45 21.94 44.87
N HIS A 317 19.68 22.16 45.34
CA HIS A 317 19.97 22.46 46.74
C HIS A 317 19.33 23.79 47.15
N LEU A 318 18.17 23.73 47.81
CA LEU A 318 17.38 24.88 48.28
C LEU A 318 17.50 25.00 49.80
N PHE A 319 18.68 25.39 50.31
CA PHE A 319 18.94 25.34 51.76
C PHE A 319 18.62 26.65 52.50
N CYS A 320 19.08 27.81 51.99
CA CYS A 320 18.95 29.09 52.70
C CYS A 320 18.36 30.20 51.83
N ARG A 321 17.61 31.11 52.46
CA ARG A 321 17.30 32.46 51.93
C ARG A 321 17.66 33.53 52.95
N LEU A 322 18.40 34.56 52.51
CA LEU A 322 18.65 35.80 53.24
C LEU A 322 17.44 36.74 53.10
N TYR A 323 17.18 37.56 54.13
CA TYR A 323 16.16 38.60 54.13
C TYR A 323 16.76 39.92 54.65
N ASP A 324 16.54 41.00 53.90
CA ASP A 324 16.78 42.40 54.30
C ASP A 324 15.66 42.86 55.26
N ASP A 325 15.99 43.72 56.24
CA ASP A 325 15.09 44.19 57.31
C ASP A 325 13.79 44.84 56.81
N ILE A 326 13.80 45.37 55.58
CA ILE A 326 12.71 46.18 55.06
C ILE A 326 11.57 45.31 54.48
N ASN A 327 10.57 45.05 55.33
CA ASN A 327 9.20 44.61 55.01
C ASN A 327 8.98 43.17 54.48
N GLN A 328 9.93 42.24 54.62
CA GLN A 328 9.82 40.83 54.16
C GLN A 328 9.54 40.61 52.65
N GLN A 329 9.42 41.68 51.85
CA GLN A 329 9.12 41.63 50.41
C GLN A 329 10.38 41.75 49.54
N GLY A 330 11.47 42.28 50.08
CA GLY A 330 12.77 42.42 49.40
C GLY A 330 13.63 41.15 49.42
N ALA A 331 13.12 40.02 48.95
CA ALA A 331 13.86 38.75 48.93
C ALA A 331 14.94 38.70 47.85
N SER A 332 16.10 39.32 48.12
CA SER A 332 17.31 39.26 47.31
C SER A 332 17.96 37.88 47.39
N SER A 333 17.70 37.03 46.38
CA SER A 333 18.27 35.69 46.29
C SER A 333 19.78 35.73 46.01
N ALA A 334 20.59 35.78 47.07
CA ALA A 334 22.02 35.47 46.99
C ALA A 334 22.24 34.04 46.46
N PRO A 335 23.38 33.76 45.80
CA PRO A 335 23.68 32.42 45.29
C PRO A 335 23.76 31.40 46.44
N ILE A 336 23.10 30.26 46.23
CA ILE A 336 23.12 29.14 47.18
C ILE A 336 24.39 28.32 46.92
N GLY A 337 25.18 28.07 47.97
CA GLY A 337 26.37 27.24 47.88
C GLY A 337 26.07 25.74 47.95
N LEU A 338 27.10 24.95 47.68
CA LEU A 338 27.14 23.51 47.95
C LEU A 338 27.26 23.26 49.46
N GLU A 339 26.95 22.04 49.88
CA GLU A 339 27.19 21.59 51.25
C GLU A 339 28.67 21.80 51.66
N TYR A 340 28.93 22.26 52.88
CA TYR A 340 30.25 22.65 53.41
C TYR A 340 30.99 23.76 52.65
N SER A 341 30.46 24.29 51.55
CA SER A 341 31.10 25.40 50.83
C SER A 341 30.94 26.72 51.60
N CYS A 342 31.97 27.55 51.56
CA CYS A 342 31.88 28.90 52.11
C CYS A 342 31.22 29.84 51.11
N ILE A 343 30.24 30.62 51.59
CA ILE A 343 29.48 31.57 50.80
C ILE A 343 29.67 32.96 51.42
N ASN A 344 30.31 33.87 50.68
CA ASN A 344 30.39 35.27 51.08
C ASN A 344 29.01 35.93 50.92
N ILE A 345 28.57 36.67 51.94
CA ILE A 345 27.36 37.50 51.85
C ILE A 345 27.65 38.62 50.84
N PRO A 346 26.77 38.88 49.85
CA PRO A 346 26.98 39.96 48.90
C PRO A 346 27.14 41.31 49.61
N ALA A 347 28.05 42.17 49.15
CA ALA A 347 28.29 43.49 49.77
C ALA A 347 27.06 44.44 49.72
N SER A 348 26.01 44.10 48.97
CA SER A 348 24.70 44.78 48.99
C SER A 348 23.75 44.28 50.08
N LEU A 349 24.14 43.26 50.83
CA LEU A 349 23.41 42.64 51.95
C LEU A 349 24.23 42.60 53.25
N ASN A 350 25.55 42.79 53.19
CA ASN A 350 26.36 43.14 54.36
C ASN A 350 25.69 44.33 55.10
N ASP A 351 25.65 44.26 56.44
CA ASP A 351 25.03 45.28 57.30
C ASP A 351 23.49 45.43 57.09
N ARG A 352 22.81 44.39 56.57
CA ARG A 352 21.35 44.39 56.31
C ARG A 352 20.60 43.08 56.54
N VAL A 353 21.29 41.94 56.67
CA VAL A 353 20.61 40.64 56.84
C VAL A 353 20.13 40.52 58.29
N SER A 354 18.84 40.73 58.55
CA SER A 354 18.28 40.48 59.88
C SER A 354 17.76 39.06 60.06
N SER A 355 17.51 38.30 58.99
CA SER A 355 17.09 36.91 59.13
C SER A 355 17.43 35.97 57.98
N ILE A 356 17.58 34.70 58.33
CA ILE A 356 17.73 33.58 57.39
C ILE A 356 16.59 32.60 57.59
N TYR A 357 15.97 32.21 56.48
CA TYR A 357 15.07 31.06 56.41
C TYR A 357 15.88 29.84 55.97
N MET A 358 15.93 28.81 56.83
CA MET A 358 16.47 27.49 56.52
C MET A 358 15.32 26.51 56.31
N ASN A 359 15.46 25.62 55.32
CA ASN A 359 14.63 24.42 55.24
C ASN A 359 15.07 23.36 56.27
N GLU A 360 14.27 22.31 56.44
CA GLU A 360 14.35 21.40 57.58
C GLU A 360 15.68 20.61 57.66
N ASN A 361 16.17 20.39 58.89
CA ASN A 361 17.39 19.67 59.27
C ASN A 361 18.72 20.21 58.70
N VAL A 362 18.85 21.55 58.61
CA VAL A 362 20.10 22.21 58.20
C VAL A 362 20.83 22.81 59.41
N ALA A 363 22.15 22.62 59.45
CA ALA A 363 23.07 23.34 60.32
C ALA A 363 23.84 24.39 59.51
N CYS A 364 24.08 25.57 60.09
CA CYS A 364 24.87 26.64 59.47
C CYS A 364 25.85 27.26 60.49
N MET A 365 27.04 27.62 60.04
CA MET A 365 28.02 28.43 60.76
C MET A 365 28.13 29.80 60.10
N PHE A 366 28.14 30.85 60.91
CA PHE A 366 28.39 32.23 60.47
C PHE A 366 29.79 32.68 60.86
N TYR A 367 30.39 33.55 60.05
CA TYR A 367 31.81 33.92 60.14
C TYR A 367 32.00 35.42 59.96
N ARG A 368 33.02 35.99 60.63
CA ARG A 368 33.26 37.43 60.60
C ARG A 368 33.85 37.92 59.28
N ASP A 369 34.79 37.18 58.72
CA ASP A 369 35.45 37.58 57.48
C ASP A 369 34.83 36.88 56.25
N VAL A 370 35.10 37.41 55.07
CA VAL A 370 34.92 36.68 53.81
C VAL A 370 35.85 35.46 53.75
N GLY A 371 35.38 34.34 53.19
CA GLY A 371 36.13 33.08 53.14
C GLY A 371 36.00 32.19 54.38
N CYS A 372 35.06 32.48 55.27
CA CYS A 372 34.72 31.66 56.45
C CYS A 372 35.85 31.52 57.47
N PHE A 373 36.55 32.63 57.73
CA PHE A 373 37.48 32.76 58.84
C PHE A 373 36.80 33.38 60.07
N TYR A 374 37.22 32.94 61.25
CA TYR A 374 36.66 33.30 62.57
C TYR A 374 35.15 33.00 62.70
N PRO A 375 34.77 31.77 63.08
CA PRO A 375 33.36 31.43 63.33
C PRO A 375 32.80 32.25 64.48
N ILE A 376 31.60 32.78 64.28
CA ILE A 376 30.81 33.53 65.27
C ILE A 376 30.01 32.52 66.11
N GLN A 377 29.11 31.77 65.45
CA GLN A 377 28.20 30.83 66.10
C GLN A 377 27.61 29.84 65.08
N ARG A 378 27.34 28.62 65.56
CA ARG A 378 26.60 27.55 64.87
C ARG A 378 25.10 27.67 65.17
N PHE A 379 24.28 27.50 64.15
CA PHE A 379 22.82 27.38 64.23
C PHE A 379 22.37 26.03 63.70
N ASP A 380 21.59 25.33 64.51
CA ASP A 380 21.00 24.03 64.18
C ASP A 380 19.48 24.21 64.06
N ALA A 381 18.96 24.15 62.84
CA ALA A 381 17.55 24.35 62.54
C ALA A 381 16.90 23.02 62.15
N ALA A 382 16.20 22.38 63.10
CA ALA A 382 15.32 21.25 62.79
C ALA A 382 14.23 21.69 61.80
N SER A 383 13.56 22.81 62.08
CA SER A 383 12.75 23.57 61.11
C SER A 383 12.48 24.97 61.68
N GLY A 384 12.75 26.06 60.94
CA GLY A 384 12.39 27.41 61.39
C GLY A 384 13.25 28.57 60.86
N ARG A 385 12.81 29.79 61.14
CA ARG A 385 13.55 31.03 60.84
C ARG A 385 14.59 31.33 61.91
N ALA A 386 15.84 31.57 61.51
CA ALA A 386 16.82 32.26 62.34
C ALA A 386 16.63 33.78 62.18
N GLN A 387 15.68 34.36 62.94
CA GLN A 387 15.48 35.81 63.04
C GLN A 387 16.39 36.39 64.14
N ASN A 388 16.13 36.07 65.40
CA ASN A 388 16.71 36.73 66.59
C ASN A 388 18.24 36.65 66.74
N PHE A 389 18.98 35.95 65.87
CA PHE A 389 20.45 35.89 65.92
C PHE A 389 21.12 36.99 65.09
N ILE A 390 20.64 37.20 63.87
CA ILE A 390 21.34 38.10 62.93
C ILE A 390 21.03 39.56 63.29
N GLU A 391 19.85 39.84 63.86
CA GLU A 391 19.56 41.09 64.58
C GLU A 391 20.64 41.46 65.64
N MET A 392 21.29 40.48 66.28
CA MET A 392 22.36 40.71 67.28
C MET A 392 23.77 40.78 66.68
N ASN A 393 23.95 40.42 65.40
CA ASN A 393 25.25 40.27 64.74
C ASN A 393 25.24 40.81 63.29
N ASN A 394 24.33 41.73 62.97
CA ASN A 394 24.02 42.20 61.61
C ASN A 394 25.26 42.81 60.93
N ASP A 395 26.02 43.59 61.71
CA ASP A 395 27.27 44.24 61.30
C ASP A 395 28.52 43.35 61.49
N GLN A 396 28.35 42.05 61.77
CA GLN A 396 29.44 41.13 62.10
C GLN A 396 29.55 39.91 61.18
N ALA A 397 28.56 39.58 60.35
CA ALA A 397 28.59 38.38 59.51
C ALA A 397 28.87 38.71 58.04
N SER A 398 30.07 38.36 57.54
CA SER A 398 30.43 38.53 56.12
C SER A 398 30.41 37.23 55.30
N SER A 399 30.38 36.06 55.94
CA SER A 399 30.21 34.79 55.22
C SER A 399 29.54 33.69 56.07
N TYR A 400 29.06 32.65 55.40
CA TYR A 400 28.40 31.50 56.03
C TYR A 400 28.72 30.18 55.31
N SER A 401 28.59 29.06 56.01
CA SER A 401 28.65 27.71 55.44
C SER A 401 27.62 26.83 56.12
N CYS A 402 27.00 25.91 55.37
CA CYS A 402 25.91 25.05 55.88
C CYS A 402 26.06 23.59 55.44
N TRP A 403 25.51 22.68 56.24
CA TRP A 403 25.54 21.23 56.08
C TRP A 403 24.30 20.57 56.71
N PHE A 404 24.03 19.30 56.40
CA PHE A 404 22.96 18.55 57.08
C PHE A 404 23.38 18.07 58.48
N ASN A 405 22.41 17.95 59.40
CA ASN A 405 22.62 17.35 60.73
C ASN A 405 22.45 15.83 60.75
#